data_AF-A0A162DG86-F1
#
_entry.id   AF-A0A162DG86-F1
#
_cell.length_a   1.000
_cell.length_b   1.000
_cell.length_c   1.000
_cell.angle_alpha   90.00
_cell.angle_beta   90.00
_cell.angle_gamma   90.00
#
_symmetry.space_group_name_H-M   'P 1'
#
loop_
_entity.id
_entity.type
_entity.pdbx_description
1 polymer ?
#
loop_
_entity_poly.entity_id
_entity_poly.type
_entity_poly.pdbx_seq_one_letter_code
_entity_poly.pdbx_strand_id
1 'polypeptide(L)'
;MQLPFFGNSEVPAARETPLDFSDDDMNGGSSASESARRLIRGLLTVDALKRVRSLRTLKNHAFYHHFDFESLRSKKVDPLPLVLKQKEKRRRFPDETASNAIMFD
;
A
#
# COMPACT_ATOMS: atom_id res chain seq x y z
N MET A 1 3.82 28.20 -45.27
CA MET A 1 3.56 28.59 -43.87
C MET A 1 4.18 27.54 -42.96
N GLN A 2 5.37 27.83 -42.43
CA GLN A 2 6.15 26.94 -41.55
C GLN A 2 5.82 27.33 -40.10
N LEU A 3 5.36 26.39 -39.27
CA LEU A 3 5.17 26.62 -37.83
C LEU A 3 6.43 26.16 -37.06
N PRO A 4 6.91 26.91 -36.06
CA PRO A 4 8.15 26.60 -35.36
C PRO A 4 7.95 25.56 -34.25
N PHE A 5 8.97 24.71 -34.14
CA PHE A 5 9.44 23.91 -33.01
C PHE A 5 8.81 24.21 -31.64
N PHE A 6 8.29 23.16 -30.99
CA PHE A 6 8.30 23.03 -29.53
C PHE A 6 9.20 21.84 -29.18
N GLY A 7 10.19 22.12 -28.34
CA GLY A 7 11.26 21.20 -27.96
C GLY A 7 10.74 19.96 -27.24
N ASN A 8 11.39 18.83 -27.54
CA ASN A 8 11.23 17.59 -26.81
C ASN A 8 11.81 17.78 -25.41
N SER A 9 10.96 18.01 -24.42
CA SER A 9 11.33 17.85 -23.02
C SER A 9 11.43 16.35 -22.75
N GLU A 10 12.66 15.85 -22.64
CA GLU A 10 12.93 14.49 -22.17
C GLU A 10 12.38 14.33 -20.76
N VAL A 11 11.30 13.57 -20.63
CA VAL A 11 10.81 13.09 -19.34
C VAL A 11 11.75 11.94 -18.93
N PRO A 12 12.48 12.03 -17.80
CA PRO A 12 13.35 10.93 -17.40
C PRO A 12 12.48 9.71 -17.12
N ALA A 13 12.82 8.60 -17.76
CA ALA A 13 12.14 7.32 -17.66
C ALA A 13 11.89 6.96 -16.19
N ALA A 14 10.61 6.84 -15.83
CA ALA A 14 10.20 6.33 -14.54
C ALA A 14 10.83 4.94 -14.36
N ARG A 15 11.81 4.83 -13.45
CA ARG A 15 12.36 3.54 -13.05
C ARG A 15 11.22 2.73 -12.42
N GLU A 16 10.72 1.76 -13.16
CA GLU A 16 9.82 0.74 -12.62
C GLU A 16 10.62 -0.08 -11.61
N THR A 17 10.55 0.30 -10.34
CA THR A 17 11.03 -0.58 -9.28
C THR A 17 10.05 -1.75 -9.21
N PRO A 18 10.49 -3.00 -9.44
CA PRO A 18 9.65 -4.16 -9.22
C PRO A 18 9.22 -4.15 -7.76
N LEU A 19 7.91 -4.05 -7.52
CA LEU A 19 7.36 -4.26 -6.19
C LEU A 19 7.53 -5.74 -5.89
N ASP A 20 8.57 -6.05 -5.13
CA ASP A 20 8.87 -7.40 -4.67
C ASP A 20 7.91 -7.75 -3.52
N PHE A 21 6.98 -8.68 -3.78
CA PHE A 21 6.04 -9.22 -2.79
C PHE A 21 6.56 -10.52 -2.15
N SER A 22 7.85 -10.85 -2.33
CA SER A 22 8.43 -12.10 -1.83
C SER A 22 8.43 -12.23 -0.30
N ASP A 23 8.26 -11.12 0.42
CA ASP A 23 8.15 -11.10 1.90
C ASP A 23 6.70 -11.25 2.42
N ASP A 24 5.70 -11.33 1.55
CA ASP A 24 4.36 -11.73 1.99
C ASP A 24 4.41 -13.24 2.26
N ASP A 25 4.77 -13.58 3.50
CA ASP A 25 4.63 -14.91 4.09
C ASP A 25 3.26 -15.50 3.69
N MET A 26 3.25 -16.28 2.62
CA MET A 26 2.10 -17.09 2.17
C MET A 26 1.78 -18.22 3.16
N ASN A 27 2.40 -18.20 4.34
CA ASN A 27 2.09 -19.04 5.48
C ASN A 27 0.91 -18.47 6.31
N GLY A 28 -0.15 -18.06 5.63
CA GLY A 28 -1.41 -17.59 6.24
C GLY A 28 -2.48 -18.67 6.35
N GLY A 29 -2.09 -19.95 6.23
CA GLY A 29 -2.97 -21.09 6.41
C GLY A 29 -3.55 -21.09 7.82
N SER A 30 -4.75 -20.53 7.98
CA SER A 30 -5.66 -20.57 9.15
C SER A 30 -5.96 -19.23 9.86
N SER A 31 -5.18 -18.15 9.71
CA SER A 31 -5.34 -16.96 10.59
C SER A 31 -6.23 -15.81 10.07
N ALA A 32 -6.57 -15.75 8.78
CA ALA A 32 -7.44 -14.70 8.26
C ALA A 32 -8.91 -14.90 8.71
N SER A 33 -9.52 -13.88 9.32
CA SER A 33 -10.93 -13.93 9.78
C SER A 33 -11.87 -14.31 8.64
N GLU A 34 -12.87 -15.16 8.91
CA GLU A 34 -13.82 -15.60 7.88
C GLU A 34 -14.57 -14.42 7.24
N SER A 35 -14.84 -13.37 8.02
CA SER A 35 -15.36 -12.10 7.51
C SER A 35 -14.41 -11.43 6.50
N ALA A 36 -13.10 -11.45 6.73
CA ALA A 36 -12.13 -10.90 5.78
C ALA A 36 -12.11 -11.73 4.49
N ARG A 37 -12.12 -13.06 4.59
CA ARG A 37 -12.17 -13.94 3.40
C ARG A 37 -13.42 -13.70 2.56
N ARG A 38 -14.59 -13.56 3.21
CA ARG A 38 -15.85 -13.22 2.54
C ARG A 38 -15.77 -11.88 1.82
N LEU A 39 -15.21 -10.86 2.47
CA LEU A 39 -15.02 -9.55 1.87
C LEU A 39 -14.15 -9.64 0.61
N ILE A 40 -13.00 -10.30 0.73
CA ILE A 40 -12.04 -10.46 -0.38
C ILE A 40 -12.68 -11.21 -1.56
N ARG A 41 -13.40 -12.31 -1.31
CA ARG A 41 -14.13 -13.04 -2.36
C ARG A 41 -15.14 -12.15 -3.09
N GLY A 42 -15.88 -11.32 -2.36
CA GLY A 42 -16.86 -10.39 -2.95
C GLY A 42 -16.21 -9.26 -3.76
N LEU A 43 -15.07 -8.74 -3.31
CA LEU A 43 -14.32 -7.69 -3.99
C LEU A 43 -13.61 -8.19 -5.25
N LEU A 44 -13.06 -9.40 -5.20
CA LEU A 44 -12.32 -10.02 -6.28
C LEU A 44 -13.18 -10.95 -7.15
N THR A 45 -14.50 -10.83 -7.07
CA THR A 45 -15.42 -11.59 -7.92
C THR A 45 -15.19 -11.24 -9.39
N VAL A 46 -14.96 -12.26 -10.23
CA VAL A 46 -14.64 -12.09 -11.66
C VAL A 46 -15.75 -11.32 -12.38
N ASP A 47 -16.99 -11.78 -12.22
CA ASP A 47 -18.18 -11.15 -12.79
C ASP A 47 -18.44 -9.77 -12.15
N ALA A 48 -18.34 -8.70 -12.95
CA ALA A 48 -18.51 -7.33 -12.52
C ALA A 48 -19.91 -7.01 -12.00
N LEU A 49 -20.95 -7.70 -12.49
CA LEU A 49 -22.33 -7.47 -12.04
C LEU A 49 -22.56 -8.04 -10.63
N LYS A 50 -21.83 -9.12 -10.30
CA LYS A 50 -21.87 -9.79 -8.99
C LYS A 50 -20.85 -9.25 -7.99
N ARG A 51 -19.85 -8.50 -8.46
CA ARG A 51 -18.80 -7.90 -7.63
C ARG A 51 -19.37 -6.88 -6.65
N VAL A 52 -18.91 -6.93 -5.41
CA VAL A 52 -19.20 -5.90 -4.40
C VAL A 52 -18.54 -4.60 -4.84
N ARG A 53 -19.36 -3.59 -5.16
CA ARG A 53 -18.90 -2.30 -5.71
C ARG A 53 -19.46 -1.06 -5.01
N SER A 54 -20.53 -1.21 -4.24
CA SER A 54 -21.17 -0.07 -3.59
C SER A 54 -20.51 0.22 -2.24
N LEU A 55 -20.21 1.49 -2.00
CA LEU A 55 -19.61 1.95 -0.74
C LEU A 55 -20.54 1.66 0.45
N ARG A 56 -21.86 1.73 0.24
CA ARG A 56 -22.87 1.34 1.25
C ARG A 56 -22.77 -0.14 1.62
N THR A 57 -22.65 -1.01 0.63
CA THR A 57 -22.47 -2.46 0.85
C THR A 57 -21.18 -2.74 1.59
N LEU A 58 -20.11 -2.02 1.24
CA LEU A 58 -18.80 -2.18 1.88
C LEU A 58 -18.84 -1.78 3.35
N LYS A 59 -19.39 -0.60 3.67
CA LYS A 59 -19.53 -0.10 5.05
C LYS A 59 -20.37 -1.01 5.95
N ASN A 60 -21.38 -1.67 5.39
CA ASN A 60 -22.27 -2.57 6.12
C ASN A 60 -21.74 -4.02 6.20
N HIS A 61 -20.57 -4.31 5.65
CA HIS A 61 -20.02 -5.66 5.64
C HIS A 61 -19.56 -6.07 7.05
N ALA A 62 -19.74 -7.34 7.43
CA ALA A 62 -19.40 -7.86 8.77
C ALA A 62 -17.94 -7.62 9.19
N PHE A 63 -17.03 -7.52 8.21
CA PHE A 63 -15.63 -7.16 8.44
C PHE A 63 -15.48 -5.77 9.13
N TYR A 64 -16.37 -4.83 8.85
CA TYR A 64 -16.35 -3.47 9.39
C TYR A 64 -17.29 -3.26 10.59
N HIS A 65 -17.83 -4.33 11.20
CA HIS A 65 -18.80 -4.22 12.30
C HIS A 65 -18.28 -3.41 13.50
N HIS A 66 -16.97 -3.45 13.75
CA HIS A 66 -16.30 -2.71 14.82
C HIS A 66 -15.51 -1.50 14.31
N PHE A 67 -15.74 -1.07 13.08
CA PHE A 67 -15.04 0.05 12.47
C PHE A 67 -15.87 1.33 12.53
N ASP A 68 -15.36 2.33 13.22
CA ASP A 68 -16.00 3.65 13.30
C ASP A 68 -15.57 4.55 12.13
N PHE A 69 -16.42 4.59 11.10
CA PHE A 69 -16.21 5.43 9.92
C PHE A 69 -16.28 6.94 10.22
N GLU A 70 -17.01 7.37 11.24
CA GLU A 70 -17.15 8.79 11.57
C GLU A 70 -15.93 9.31 12.31
N SER A 71 -15.35 8.50 13.21
CA SER A 71 -14.06 8.81 13.83
C SER A 71 -12.93 8.88 12.79
N LEU A 72 -12.92 7.98 11.80
CA LEU A 72 -11.96 8.06 10.69
C LEU A 72 -12.15 9.35 9.88
N ARG A 73 -13.40 9.65 9.50
CA ARG A 73 -13.74 10.84 8.69
C ARG A 73 -13.39 12.15 9.40
N SER A 74 -13.58 12.20 10.72
CA SER A 74 -13.24 13.35 11.56
C SER A 74 -11.77 13.42 11.97
N LYS A 75 -10.91 12.53 11.43
CA LYS A 75 -9.46 12.46 11.70
C LYS A 75 -9.13 12.28 13.19
N LYS A 76 -10.02 11.62 13.94
CA LYS A 76 -9.85 11.34 15.37
C LYS A 76 -9.17 10.00 15.66
N VAL A 77 -9.03 9.15 14.65
CA VAL A 77 -8.29 7.88 14.76
C VAL A 77 -6.79 8.19 14.80
N ASP A 78 -6.13 7.83 15.90
CA ASP A 78 -4.69 8.01 16.06
C ASP A 78 -3.92 7.13 15.05
N PRO A 79 -3.13 7.70 14.13
CA PRO A 79 -2.35 6.93 13.18
C PRO A 79 -1.03 6.40 13.77
N LEU A 80 -0.61 6.82 14.98
CA LEU A 80 0.69 6.44 15.57
C LEU A 80 0.97 4.93 15.54
N PRO A 81 0.02 4.02 15.87
CA PRO A 81 0.24 2.58 15.78
C PRO A 81 0.63 2.07 14.39
N LEU A 82 0.24 2.80 13.32
CA LEU A 82 0.55 2.48 11.93
C LEU A 82 1.85 3.16 11.47
N VAL A 83 2.08 4.41 11.89
CA VAL A 83 3.25 5.20 11.49
C VAL A 83 4.54 4.69 12.13
N LEU A 84 4.48 4.20 13.37
CA LEU A 84 5.66 3.62 14.06
C LEU A 84 6.19 2.39 13.33
N LYS A 85 5.30 1.52 12.82
CA LYS A 85 5.67 0.34 12.02
C LYS A 85 6.40 0.71 10.73
N GLN A 86 6.05 1.83 10.10
CA GLN A 86 6.75 2.32 8.90
C GLN A 86 8.16 2.82 9.23
N LYS A 87 8.34 3.54 10.35
CA LYS A 87 9.67 4.02 10.78
C LYS A 87 10.61 2.87 11.15
N GLU A 88 10.10 1.82 11.78
CA GLU A 88 10.90 0.62 12.10
C GLU A 88 11.38 -0.09 10.83
N LYS A 89 10.50 -0.30 9.83
CA LYS A 89 10.89 -0.91 8.54
C LYS A 89 11.99 -0.11 7.83
N ARG A 90 12.00 1.22 7.91
CA ARG A 90 13.05 2.06 7.31
C ARG A 90 14.40 1.97 8.02
N ARG A 91 14.46 1.53 9.29
CA ARG A 91 15.72 1.39 10.04
C ARG A 91 16.37 0.01 9.88
N ARG A 92 15.75 -0.92 9.15
CA ARG A 92 16.32 -2.25 8.87
C ARG A 92 17.16 -2.31 7.60
N PHE A 93 17.27 -1.23 6.85
CA PHE A 93 18.31 -1.12 5.83
C PHE A 93 19.65 -0.92 6.55
N PRO A 94 20.66 -1.78 6.33
CA PRO A 94 21.96 -1.58 6.94
C PRO A 94 22.55 -0.27 6.41
N ASP A 95 22.95 0.62 7.31
CA ASP A 95 23.77 1.78 6.98
C ASP A 95 25.09 1.27 6.40
N GLU A 96 25.25 1.32 5.07
CA GLU A 96 26.54 1.18 4.40
C GLU A 96 27.43 2.42 4.62
N THR A 97 27.42 3.02 5.82
CA THR A 97 28.27 4.17 6.15
C THR A 97 29.56 3.77 6.89
N ALA A 98 29.84 2.47 7.02
CA ALA A 98 31.11 1.98 7.59
C ALA A 98 32.24 1.81 6.54
N SER A 99 32.11 2.37 5.33
CA SER A 99 33.09 2.11 4.24
C SER A 99 33.99 3.28 3.88
N ASN A 100 33.87 4.46 4.51
CA ASN A 100 34.74 5.61 4.19
C ASN A 100 35.49 6.14 5.42
N ALA A 101 36.33 5.28 6.00
CA ALA A 101 37.52 5.73 6.71
C ALA A 101 38.74 5.45 5.81
N ILE A 102 38.85 6.22 4.73
CA ILE A 102 40.12 6.30 3.98
C ILE A 102 41.08 7.08 4.89
N MET A 103 41.95 6.34 5.57
CA MET A 103 43.16 6.87 6.21
C MET A 103 43.94 7.66 5.14
N PHE A 104 44.14 8.96 5.37
CA PHE A 104 45.19 9.70 4.70
C PHE A 104 46.42 9.66 5.63
N ASP A 105 47.40 8.85 5.28
CA ASP A 105 48.80 9.00 5.73
C ASP A 105 49.52 9.99 4.80
#